data_AF-A0AA35RSP4-F1
#
_entry.id   AF-A0AA35RSP4-F1
#
_cell.length_a   1.000
_cell.length_b   1.000
_cell.length_c   1.000
_cell.angle_alpha   90.00
_cell.angle_beta   90.00
_cell.angle_gamma   90.00
#
_symmetry.space_group_name_H-M   'P 1'
#
loop_
_entity.id
_entity.type
_entity.pdbx_description
1 polymer ?
#
loop_
_entity_poly.entity_id
_entity_poly.type
_entity_poly.pdbx_seq_one_letter_code
_entity_poly.pdbx_strand_id
1 'polypeptide(L)' 'MSRFKHAHVMGLIGVCLNDAGSAPYIVMPYMANGCLLDYLKKERRNVVLFEEADDDQ' A
#
# COMPACT_ATOMS: atom_id res chain seq x y z
N MET A 1 3.94 10.29 9.89
CA MET A 1 4.18 9.41 8.72
C MET A 1 5.65 9.02 8.55
N SER A 2 6.62 9.93 8.64
CA SER A 2 8.06 9.60 8.44
C SER A 2 8.71 8.77 9.55
N ARG A 3 8.08 8.70 10.75
CA ARG A 3 8.57 7.90 11.90
C ARG A 3 7.98 6.49 11.97
N PHE A 4 7.12 6.11 11.04
CA PHE A 4 6.62 4.73 10.99
C PHE A 4 7.71 3.83 10.41
N LYS A 5 8.31 3.02 11.27
CA LYS A 5 9.31 2.02 10.89
C LYS A 5 8.74 0.64 11.17
N HIS A 6 8.05 0.08 10.19
CA HIS A 6 7.50 -1.27 10.25
C HIS A 6 7.46 -1.89 8.85
N ALA A 7 7.73 -3.19 8.73
CA ALA A 7 7.85 -3.87 7.44
C ALA A 7 6.57 -3.82 6.59
N HIS A 8 5.40 -3.70 7.24
CA HIS A 8 4.09 -3.68 6.58
C HIS A 8 3.44 -2.28 6.52
N VAL A 9 4.20 -1.22 6.80
CA VAL A 9 3.71 0.15 6.73
C VAL A 9 4.56 0.92 5.74
N MET A 10 3.94 1.47 4.70
CA MET A 10 4.63 2.31 3.73
C MET A 10 5.00 3.65 4.36
N GLY A 11 6.29 3.85 4.57
CA GLY A 11 6.82 5.06 5.17
C GLY A 11 6.78 6.26 4.22
N LEU A 12 6.57 7.45 4.78
CA LEU A 12 6.76 8.71 4.07
C LEU A 12 8.25 9.03 3.96
N ILE A 13 8.77 9.19 2.74
CA ILE A 13 10.15 9.64 2.51
C ILE A 13 10.25 11.15 2.79
N GLY A 14 9.33 11.92 2.23
CA GLY A 14 9.32 13.38 2.39
C GLY A 14 8.14 14.06 1.71
N VAL A 15 8.14 15.39 1.76
CA VAL A 15 7.15 16.23 1.08
C VAL A 15 7.87 17.32 0.29
N CYS A 16 7.29 17.73 -0.83
CA CYS A 16 7.71 18.93 -1.54
C CYS A 16 6.72 20.05 -1.21
N LEU A 17 7.20 21.03 -0.45
CA LEU A 17 6.47 22.26 -0.16
C LEU A 17 7.08 23.34 -1.04
N ASN A 18 6.25 24.02 -1.82
CA ASN A 18 6.71 25.13 -2.65
C ASN A 18 6.13 26.43 -2.07
N ASP A 19 6.98 27.41 -1.82
CA ASP A 19 6.58 28.66 -1.16
C ASP A 19 5.69 29.58 -2.04
N ALA A 20 5.47 29.20 -3.30
CA ALA A 20 4.71 29.95 -4.30
C ALA A 20 3.22 29.56 -4.39
N GLY A 21 2.65 28.87 -3.38
CA GLY A 21 1.21 28.60 -3.31
C GLY A 21 0.70 27.39 -4.11
N SER A 22 1.60 26.52 -4.60
CA SER A 22 1.17 25.24 -5.21
C SER A 22 0.81 24.21 -4.14
N ALA A 23 -0.06 23.26 -4.49
CA ALA A 23 -0.42 22.17 -3.58
C ALA A 23 0.83 21.35 -3.17
N PRO A 24 0.89 20.89 -1.91
CA PRO A 24 2.02 20.10 -1.43
C PRO A 24 2.04 18.72 -2.09
N TYR A 25 3.24 18.20 -2.37
CA TYR A 25 3.42 16.85 -2.89
C TYR A 25 3.96 15.91 -1.81
N ILE A 26 3.57 14.64 -1.89
CA ILE A 26 3.97 13.57 -0.97
C ILE A 26 4.88 12.59 -1.73
N VAL A 27 6.05 12.30 -1.17
CA VAL A 27 7.03 11.37 -1.75
C VAL A 27 7.10 10.10 -0.90
N MET A 28 6.82 8.96 -1.52
CA MET A 28 6.78 7.63 -0.89
C MET A 28 7.55 6.62 -1.76
N PRO A 29 7.95 5.45 -1.22
CA PRO A 29 8.58 4.41 -2.02
C PRO A 29 7.67 3.95 -3.17
N TYR A 30 8.27 3.64 -4.31
CA TYR A 30 7.54 3.14 -5.46
C TYR A 30 7.13 1.68 -5.27
N MET A 31 5.83 1.40 -5.30
CA MET A 31 5.26 0.07 -5.21
C MET A 31 5.02 -0.47 -6.63
N ALA A 32 5.95 -1.25 -7.17
CA ALA A 32 5.90 -1.73 -8.56
C ALA A 32 4.63 -2.54 -8.91
N ASN A 33 4.02 -3.17 -7.91
CA ASN A 33 2.77 -3.94 -8.07
C ASN A 33 1.49 -3.10 -7.83
N GLY A 34 1.62 -1.80 -7.56
CA GLY A 34 0.49 -0.92 -7.28
C GLY A 34 -0.17 -1.19 -5.93
N CYS A 35 -1.48 -0.91 -5.85
CA CYS A 35 -2.26 -1.15 -4.64
C CYS A 35 -2.82 -2.58 -4.59
N LEU A 36 -3.10 -3.07 -3.38
CA LEU A 36 -3.61 -4.43 -3.18
C LEU A 36 -4.92 -4.68 -3.95
N LEU A 37 -5.84 -3.71 -3.98
CA LEU A 37 -7.12 -3.87 -4.66
C LEU A 37 -6.94 -4.12 -6.16
N ASP A 38 -6.09 -3.33 -6.82
CA ASP A 38 -5.83 -3.46 -8.25
C ASP A 38 -5.09 -4.76 -8.55
N TYR A 39 -4.11 -5.11 -7.70
CA TYR A 39 -3.38 -6.37 -7.80
C TYR A 39 -4.33 -7.57 -7.70
N LEU A 40 -5.21 -7.61 -6.68
CA LEU A 40 -6.17 -8.69 -6.50
C LEU A 40 -7.12 -8.80 -7.69
N LYS A 41 -7.63 -7.68 -8.21
CA LYS A 41 -8.49 -7.68 -9.40
C LYS A 41 -7.76 -8.26 -10.62
N LYS A 42 -6.50 -7.87 -10.83
CA LYS A 42 -5.68 -8.35 -11.96
C LYS A 42 -5.36 -9.85 -11.84
N GLU A 43 -4.92 -10.27 -10.66
CA GLU A 43 -4.47 -11.64 -10.38
C GLU A 43 -5.58 -12.55 -9.85
N ARG A 44 -6.86 -12.17 -10.00
CA ARG A 44 -8.05 -12.89 -9.52
C ARG A 44 -8.02 -14.40 -9.76
N ARG A 45 -7.43 -14.85 -10.87
CA ARG A 45 -7.32 -16.27 -11.27
C ARG A 45 -6.19 -17.03 -10.54
N ASN A 46 -5.23 -16.30 -10.00
CA ASN A 46 -4.01 -16.83 -9.36
C ASN A 46 -4.04 -16.67 -7.82
N VAL A 47 -5.04 -15.98 -7.28
CA VAL A 47 -5.24 -15.82 -5.83
C VAL A 47 -6.03 -17.02 -5.32
N VAL A 48 -5.35 -17.91 -4.58
CA VAL A 48 -5.99 -19.01 -3.85
C VAL A 48 -6.56 -18.43 -2.56
N LEU A 49 -7.88 -18.51 -2.40
CA LEU A 49 -8.51 -18.29 -1.11
C LEU A 49 -8.45 -19.63 -0.37
N PHE A 50 -7.70 -19.65 0.73
CA PHE A 50 -7.82 -20.74 1.68
C PHE A 50 -9.09 -20.47 2.49
N GLU A 51 -10.10 -21.30 2.32
CA GLU A 51 -11.21 -21.34 3.26
C GLU A 51 -10.67 -21.99 4.54
N GLU A 52 -10.75 -21.27 5.66
CA GLU A 52 -10.60 -21.90 6.96
C GLU A 52 -11.74 -22.91 7.06
N ALA A 53 -11.42 -24.18 7.29
CA ALA A 53 -12.43 -25.18 7.56
C ALA A 53 -13.17 -24.75 8.83
N ASP A 54 -14.49 -24.58 8.73
CA ASP A 54 -15.33 -24.47 9.92
C ASP A 54 -15.10 -25.76 10.74
N ASP A 55 -14.31 -25.64 11.81
CA ASP A 55 -14.20 -26.67 12.84
C ASP A 55 -15.55 -26.70 13.57
N ASP A 56 -16.51 -27.44 13.02
CA ASP A 56 -17.74 -27.85 13.70
C ASP A 56 -17.35 -28.77 14.88
N GLN A 57 -17.21 -28.18 16.07
CA GLN A 57 -17.16 -28.89 17.36
C GLN A 57 -18.40 -28.59 18.20
#